data_AF-A0A0D0CYN5-F1
#
_entry.id   AF-A0A0D0CYN5-F1
#
_cell.length_a   1.000
_cell.length_b   1.000
_cell.length_c   1.000
_cell.angle_alpha   90.00
_cell.angle_beta   90.00
_cell.angle_gamma   90.00
#
_symmetry.space_group_name_H-M   'P 1'
#
loop_
_entity.id
_entity.type
_entity.pdbx_description
1 polymer ?
#
loop_
_entity_poly.entity_id
_entity_poly.type
_entity_poly.pdbx_seq_one_letter_code
_entity_poly.pdbx_strand_id
1 'polypeptide(L)'
;MPENDWQQVIGNHLLAERLNYDQVEQPRQAEENIPCLNVEQCNAYDAIYDSVQRQAGITFFVCGPGGTGKTFLYNTLCCALLGQGKVVLCVASSGIISSLLLIGGCTAHSHFKIPLQLFENSTCGISKGTLLAQLIQAADAII
;
A
#
# COMPACT_ATOMS: atom_id res chain seq x y z
N MET A 1 25.93 0.40 -7.61
CA MET A 1 24.79 0.52 -8.53
C MET A 1 23.90 -0.68 -8.29
N PRO A 2 22.62 -0.54 -7.94
CA PRO A 2 21.77 -1.72 -7.83
C PRO A 2 21.31 -2.11 -9.24
N GLU A 3 21.65 -3.32 -9.65
CA GLU A 3 21.08 -4.00 -10.80
C GLU A 3 19.61 -4.29 -10.48
N ASN A 4 18.70 -3.42 -10.90
CA ASN A 4 17.27 -3.69 -10.75
C ASN A 4 16.76 -4.55 -11.91
N ASP A 5 15.90 -5.48 -11.49
CA ASP A 5 15.35 -6.66 -12.14
C ASP A 5 14.34 -6.28 -13.24
N TRP A 6 14.77 -5.51 -14.24
CA TRP A 6 13.91 -5.00 -15.31
C TRP A 6 13.17 -6.12 -16.08
N GLN A 7 13.70 -7.34 -16.08
CA GLN A 7 13.04 -8.50 -16.69
C GLN A 7 11.77 -8.94 -15.95
N GLN A 8 11.65 -8.75 -14.63
CA GLN A 8 10.41 -9.05 -13.89
C GLN A 8 9.29 -8.04 -14.19
N VAL A 9 9.66 -6.76 -14.39
CA VAL A 9 8.69 -5.68 -14.63
C VAL A 9 8.03 -5.80 -16.01
N ILE A 10 8.76 -6.29 -17.02
CA ILE A 10 8.30 -6.35 -18.42
C ILE A 10 7.17 -7.38 -18.65
N GLY A 11 6.96 -8.34 -17.72
CA GLY A 11 5.93 -9.38 -17.84
C GLY A 11 4.74 -9.28 -16.87
N ASN A 12 4.83 -8.42 -15.85
CA ASN A 12 3.82 -8.35 -14.79
C ASN A 12 3.05 -7.03 -14.85
N HIS A 13 1.90 -7.05 -15.53
CA HIS A 13 1.05 -5.87 -15.69
C HIS A 13 0.57 -5.28 -14.35
N LEU A 14 0.37 -6.11 -13.32
CA LEU A 14 -0.05 -5.63 -11.99
C LEU A 14 1.06 -4.82 -11.31
N LEU A 15 2.32 -5.22 -11.47
CA LEU A 15 3.46 -4.46 -11.01
C LEU A 15 3.64 -3.18 -11.81
N ALA A 16 3.50 -3.26 -13.13
CA ALA A 16 3.57 -2.09 -14.00
C ALA A 16 2.52 -1.05 -13.60
N GLU A 17 1.27 -1.44 -13.35
CA GLU A 17 0.20 -0.54 -12.87
C GLU A 17 0.59 0.17 -11.56
N ARG A 18 1.26 -0.54 -10.63
CA ARG A 18 1.69 0.02 -9.33
C ARG A 18 2.92 0.92 -9.43
N LEU A 19 3.77 0.72 -10.43
CA LEU A 19 4.95 1.56 -10.66
C LEU A 19 4.66 2.73 -11.61
N ASN A 20 3.55 2.66 -12.35
CA ASN A 20 3.11 3.67 -13.32
C ASN A 20 2.22 4.75 -12.68
N TYR A 21 2.19 4.86 -11.35
CA TYR A 21 1.66 6.06 -10.71
C TYR A 21 2.51 7.27 -11.10
N ASP A 22 1.83 8.39 -11.29
CA ASP A 22 2.32 9.59 -11.99
C ASP A 22 3.69 10.16 -11.56
N GLN A 23 4.31 9.90 -10.42
CA GLN A 23 5.62 10.49 -10.02
C GLN A 23 5.72 12.02 -9.97
N VAL A 24 4.78 12.80 -10.50
CA VAL A 24 4.69 14.25 -10.29
C VAL A 24 3.49 14.57 -9.40
N GLU A 25 2.33 13.99 -9.69
CA GLU A 25 1.09 14.26 -8.95
C GLU A 25 1.08 13.64 -7.55
N GLN A 26 1.54 12.40 -7.37
CA GLN A 26 1.58 11.77 -6.03
C GLN A 26 2.53 12.47 -5.06
N PRO A 27 3.79 12.80 -5.40
CA PRO A 27 4.64 13.55 -4.49
C PRO A 27 4.10 14.96 -4.22
N ARG A 28 3.53 15.64 -5.22
CA ARG A 28 2.86 16.94 -5.00
C ARG A 28 1.72 16.84 -3.98
N GLN A 29 0.86 15.84 -4.12
CA GLN A 29 -0.22 15.60 -3.15
C GLN A 29 0.31 15.27 -1.76
N ALA A 30 1.39 14.50 -1.65
CA ALA A 30 2.03 14.23 -0.37
C ALA A 30 2.58 15.52 0.26
N GLU A 31 3.30 16.34 -0.51
CA GLU A 31 3.88 17.63 -0.06
C GLU A 31 2.80 18.61 0.42
N GLU A 32 1.61 18.61 -0.20
CA GLU A 32 0.47 19.44 0.24
C GLU A 32 -0.21 18.87 1.49
N ASN A 33 -0.28 17.55 1.61
CA ASN A 33 -1.01 16.89 2.69
C ASN A 33 -0.19 16.77 3.99
N ILE A 34 1.14 16.59 3.92
CA ILE A 34 2.02 16.42 5.09
C ILE A 34 1.89 17.61 6.07
N PRO A 35 1.93 18.89 5.63
CA PRO A 35 1.72 20.03 6.52
C PRO A 35 0.33 20.09 7.17
N CYS A 36 -0.66 19.41 6.59
CA CYS A 36 -2.03 19.37 7.10
C CYS A 36 -2.23 18.26 8.16
N LEU A 37 -1.22 17.42 8.43
CA LEU A 37 -1.29 16.41 9.46
C LEU A 37 -1.29 17.05 10.85
N ASN A 38 -2.14 16.55 11.74
CA ASN A 38 -2.05 16.91 13.15
C ASN A 38 -0.79 16.26 13.78
N VAL A 39 -0.43 16.68 14.99
CA VAL A 39 0.79 16.23 15.68
C VAL A 39 0.85 14.70 15.81
N GLU A 40 -0.25 14.04 16.16
CA GLU A 40 -0.29 12.58 16.35
C GLU A 40 -0.16 11.84 15.02
N GLN A 41 -0.83 12.33 13.97
CA GLN A 41 -0.72 11.79 12.61
C GLN A 41 0.68 12.00 12.03
N CYS A 42 1.31 13.14 12.30
CA CYS A 42 2.68 13.44 11.87
C CYS A 42 3.67 12.45 12.53
N ASN A 43 3.55 12.23 13.84
CA ASN A 43 4.37 11.25 14.54
C ASN A 43 4.19 9.83 13.98
N ALA A 44 2.94 9.44 13.66
CA ALA A 44 2.65 8.15 13.05
C ALA A 44 3.21 8.07 11.61
N TYR A 45 3.06 9.13 10.83
CA TYR A 45 3.60 9.26 9.48
C TYR A 45 5.11 9.05 9.49
N ASP A 46 5.84 9.82 10.29
CA ASP A 46 7.30 9.77 10.36
C ASP A 46 7.80 8.38 10.77
N ALA A 47 7.18 7.77 11.80
CA ALA A 47 7.57 6.45 12.28
C ALA A 47 7.34 5.35 11.22
N ILE A 48 6.19 5.38 10.53
CA ILE A 48 5.87 4.40 9.49
C ILE A 48 6.77 4.62 8.26
N TYR A 49 6.89 5.86 7.81
CA TYR A 49 7.68 6.24 6.66
C TYR A 49 9.14 5.83 6.85
N ASP A 50 9.76 6.17 7.99
CA ASP A 50 11.12 5.77 8.33
C ASP A 50 11.30 4.24 8.35
N SER A 51 10.31 3.51 8.87
CA SER A 51 10.35 2.05 8.90
C SER A 51 10.35 1.45 7.49
N VAL A 52 9.56 2.01 6.57
CA VAL A 52 9.53 1.59 5.16
C VAL A 52 10.87 1.92 4.47
N GLN A 53 11.43 3.12 4.70
CA GLN A 53 12.72 3.51 4.14
C GLN A 53 13.86 2.59 4.59
N ARG A 54 13.83 2.18 5.87
CA ARG A 54 14.83 1.26 6.44
C ARG A 54 14.54 -0.21 6.17
N GLN A 55 13.44 -0.54 5.49
CA GLN A 55 12.96 -1.91 5.27
C GLN A 55 12.91 -2.72 6.58
N ALA A 56 12.48 -2.09 7.67
CA ALA A 56 12.57 -2.66 9.02
C ALA A 56 11.56 -3.79 9.27
N GLY A 57 10.55 -3.94 8.41
CA GLY A 57 9.54 -5.01 8.52
C GLY A 57 8.62 -4.89 9.74
N ILE A 58 8.44 -3.66 10.25
CA ILE A 58 7.61 -3.40 11.44
C ILE A 58 6.14 -3.28 11.07
N THR A 59 5.27 -3.91 11.86
CA THR A 59 3.81 -3.74 11.77
C THR A 59 3.34 -2.64 12.70
N PHE A 60 2.56 -1.70 12.19
CA PHE A 60 1.96 -0.61 12.95
C PHE A 60 0.45 -0.77 13.05
N PHE A 61 -0.13 -0.37 14.19
CA PHE A 61 -1.57 -0.27 14.37
C PHE A 61 -1.94 1.17 14.74
N VAL A 62 -2.55 1.89 13.81
CA VAL A 62 -3.00 3.27 14.04
C VAL A 62 -4.45 3.25 14.50
N CYS A 63 -4.66 3.55 15.79
CA CYS A 63 -5.99 3.61 16.40
C CYS A 63 -6.38 5.05 16.70
N GLY A 64 -7.63 5.39 16.41
CA GLY A 64 -8.19 6.69 16.78
C GLY A 64 -9.71 6.69 16.62
N PRO A 65 -10.44 7.57 17.33
CA PRO A 65 -11.88 7.73 17.17
C PRO A 65 -12.35 7.94 15.72
N GLY A 66 -13.64 7.75 15.46
CA GLY A 66 -14.23 8.11 14.16
C GLY A 66 -13.99 9.59 13.83
N GLY A 67 -13.73 9.92 12.56
CA GLY A 67 -13.51 11.30 12.12
C GLY A 67 -12.10 11.87 12.35
N THR A 68 -11.17 11.09 12.92
CA THR A 68 -9.78 11.53 13.18
C THR A 68 -8.84 11.53 11.98
N GLY A 69 -9.36 11.42 10.76
CA GLY A 69 -8.54 11.51 9.54
C GLY A 69 -7.56 10.35 9.32
N LYS A 70 -7.76 9.16 9.88
CA LYS A 70 -6.89 7.99 9.62
C LYS A 70 -6.71 7.70 8.13
N THR A 71 -7.81 7.77 7.37
CA THR A 71 -7.77 7.64 5.91
C THR A 71 -6.89 8.69 5.25
N PHE A 72 -6.93 9.94 5.74
CA PHE A 72 -6.09 11.01 5.24
C PHE A 72 -4.61 10.67 5.46
N LEU A 73 -4.24 10.22 6.66
CA LEU A 73 -2.89 9.73 6.96
C LEU A 73 -2.46 8.59 6.00
N TYR A 74 -3.31 7.58 5.80
CA TYR A 74 -2.98 6.45 4.92
C TYR A 74 -2.79 6.87 3.47
N ASN A 75 -3.61 7.79 2.96
CA ASN A 75 -3.43 8.33 1.60
C ASN A 75 -2.17 9.17 1.48
N THR A 76 -1.85 9.99 2.48
CA THR A 76 -0.61 10.77 2.48
C THR A 76 0.62 9.85 2.45
N LEU A 77 0.59 8.75 3.21
CA LEU A 77 1.62 7.70 3.14
C LEU A 77 1.66 7.00 1.78
N CYS A 78 0.52 6.52 1.25
CA CYS A 78 0.46 5.88 -0.08
C CYS A 78 1.03 6.85 -1.14
N CYS A 79 0.64 8.13 -1.16
CA CYS A 79 1.16 9.14 -2.10
C CYS A 79 2.67 9.34 -2.00
N ALA A 80 3.20 9.53 -0.78
CA ALA A 80 4.62 9.78 -0.57
C ALA A 80 5.49 8.60 -1.06
N LEU A 81 5.06 7.37 -0.75
CA LEU A 81 5.77 6.15 -1.14
C LEU A 81 5.62 5.87 -2.65
N LEU A 82 4.42 6.00 -3.22
CA LEU A 82 4.21 5.83 -4.65
C LEU A 82 5.00 6.87 -5.47
N GLY A 83 5.10 8.11 -4.98
CA GLY A 83 5.92 9.15 -5.60
C GLY A 83 7.42 8.84 -5.63
N GLN A 84 7.89 7.88 -4.84
CA GLN A 84 9.28 7.38 -4.85
C GLN A 84 9.45 6.13 -5.72
N GLY A 85 8.40 5.70 -6.41
CA GLY A 85 8.41 4.45 -7.17
C GLY A 85 8.41 3.20 -6.29
N LYS A 86 7.93 3.29 -5.04
CA LYS A 86 7.75 2.13 -4.15
C LYS A 86 6.48 1.37 -4.51
N VAL A 87 6.47 0.05 -4.31
CA VAL A 87 5.29 -0.78 -4.54
C VAL A 87 4.44 -0.81 -3.27
N VAL A 88 3.32 -0.09 -3.28
CA VAL A 88 2.39 0.00 -2.15
C VAL A 88 1.06 -0.70 -2.46
N LEU A 89 0.65 -1.59 -1.57
CA LEU A 89 -0.63 -2.30 -1.63
C LEU A 89 -1.59 -1.68 -0.62
N CYS A 90 -2.44 -0.75 -1.05
CA CYS A 90 -3.47 -0.15 -0.20
C CYS A 90 -4.72 -1.10 -0.20
N VAL A 91 -5.07 -1.69 0.94
CA VAL A 91 -6.07 -2.78 1.09
C VAL A 91 -7.06 -2.45 2.21
N ALA A 92 -8.36 -2.54 1.93
CA ALA A 92 -9.42 -2.32 2.92
C ALA A 92 -10.28 -3.57 3.15
N SER A 93 -10.94 -3.67 4.30
CA SER A 93 -11.94 -4.72 4.53
C SER A 93 -13.23 -4.48 3.73
N SER A 94 -13.58 -3.22 3.49
CA SER A 94 -14.81 -2.80 2.80
C SER A 94 -14.56 -2.33 1.36
N GLY A 95 -15.45 -2.74 0.46
CA GLY A 95 -15.48 -2.28 -0.93
C GLY A 95 -15.60 -0.77 -1.05
N ILE A 96 -16.40 -0.14 -0.19
CA ILE A 96 -16.64 1.31 -0.23
C ILE A 96 -15.38 2.08 0.17
N ILE A 97 -14.69 1.62 1.21
CA ILE A 97 -13.45 2.26 1.67
C ILE A 97 -12.35 2.08 0.63
N SER A 98 -12.21 0.88 0.07
CA SER A 98 -11.20 0.63 -0.97
C SER A 98 -11.46 1.44 -2.24
N SER A 99 -12.70 1.56 -2.72
CA SER A 99 -13.00 2.24 -3.99
C SER A 99 -13.02 3.77 -3.88
N LEU A 100 -13.43 4.33 -2.74
CA LEU A 100 -13.63 5.77 -2.60
C LEU A 100 -12.51 6.47 -1.84
N LEU A 101 -11.80 5.75 -0.97
CA LEU A 101 -10.98 6.37 0.06
C LEU A 101 -9.51 5.96 0.02
N LEU A 102 -9.12 4.95 -0.75
CA LEU A 102 -7.72 4.51 -0.85
C LEU A 102 -7.26 4.58 -2.32
N ILE A 103 -6.09 5.13 -2.54
CA ILE A 103 -5.49 5.25 -3.88
C ILE A 103 -5.17 3.85 -4.42
N GLY A 104 -5.81 3.48 -5.54
CA GLY A 104 -5.70 2.11 -6.07
C GLY A 104 -6.15 1.03 -5.09
N GLY A 105 -7.07 1.40 -4.18
CA GLY A 105 -7.54 0.53 -3.12
C GLY A 105 -8.24 -0.71 -3.67
N CYS A 106 -8.08 -1.82 -2.96
CA CYS A 106 -8.78 -3.06 -3.22
C CYS A 106 -9.27 -3.67 -1.90
N THR A 107 -10.22 -4.61 -1.97
CA THR A 107 -10.63 -5.29 -0.74
C THR A 107 -9.64 -6.39 -0.39
N ALA A 108 -9.41 -6.64 0.90
CA ALA A 108 -8.57 -7.75 1.33
C ALA A 108 -9.03 -9.08 0.73
N HIS A 109 -10.35 -9.26 0.65
CA HIS A 109 -10.96 -10.43 0.04
C HIS A 109 -10.58 -10.59 -1.43
N SER A 110 -10.73 -9.54 -2.26
CA SER A 110 -10.40 -9.64 -3.69
C SER A 110 -8.90 -9.67 -3.93
N HIS A 111 -8.12 -8.90 -3.18
CA HIS A 111 -6.69 -8.76 -3.37
C HIS A 111 -5.94 -10.02 -2.97
N PHE A 112 -6.25 -10.59 -1.79
CA PHE A 112 -5.58 -11.79 -1.30
C PHE A 112 -6.30 -13.09 -1.68
N LYS A 113 -7.38 -13.01 -2.47
CA LYS A 113 -8.21 -14.17 -2.86
C LYS A 113 -8.61 -15.00 -1.64
N ILE A 114 -9.11 -14.31 -0.62
CA ILE A 114 -9.62 -14.94 0.60
C ILE A 114 -10.90 -15.70 0.22
N PRO A 115 -11.08 -16.97 0.63
CA PRO A 115 -12.30 -17.70 0.32
C PRO A 115 -13.49 -17.16 1.14
N LEU A 116 -14.67 -17.10 0.51
CA LEU A 116 -15.92 -16.68 1.18
C LEU A 116 -16.37 -17.64 2.28
N GLN A 117 -16.06 -18.93 2.11
CA GLN A 117 -16.31 -19.97 3.11
C GLN A 117 -14.99 -20.34 3.77
N LEU A 118 -14.93 -20.14 5.09
CA LEU A 118 -13.74 -20.44 5.89
C LEU A 118 -13.93 -21.78 6.59
N PHE A 119 -13.00 -22.70 6.34
CA PHE A 119 -12.80 -23.95 7.04
C PHE A 119 -11.43 -23.93 7.72
N GLU A 120 -11.15 -24.87 8.62
CA GLU A 120 -9.87 -24.92 9.36
C GLU A 120 -8.63 -24.98 8.45
N ASN A 121 -8.78 -25.52 7.24
CA ASN A 121 -7.72 -25.62 6.23
C ASN A 121 -7.84 -24.57 5.11
N SER A 122 -8.71 -23.56 5.27
CA SER A 122 -8.84 -22.49 4.27
C SER A 122 -7.55 -21.68 4.21
N THR A 123 -7.07 -21.46 2.99
CA THR A 123 -5.90 -20.62 2.70
C THR A 123 -6.24 -19.63 1.60
N CYS A 124 -5.44 -18.57 1.49
CA CYS A 124 -5.56 -17.60 0.40
C CYS A 124 -5.24 -18.29 -0.94
N GLY A 125 -6.07 -18.08 -1.96
CA GLY A 125 -5.96 -18.72 -3.28
C GLY A 125 -4.83 -18.18 -4.16
N ILE A 126 -3.64 -17.94 -3.59
CA ILE A 126 -2.49 -17.34 -4.27
C ILE A 126 -1.43 -18.41 -4.53
N SER A 127 -1.38 -18.88 -5.77
CA SER A 127 -0.37 -19.86 -6.19
C SER A 127 0.98 -19.18 -6.45
N LYS A 128 2.07 -19.91 -6.16
CA LYS A 128 3.44 -19.49 -6.51
C LYS A 128 3.56 -19.25 -8.02
N GLY A 129 4.40 -18.29 -8.41
CA GLY A 129 4.64 -17.95 -9.81
C GLY A 129 3.51 -17.19 -10.51
N THR A 130 2.41 -16.87 -9.82
CA THR A 130 1.39 -15.97 -10.35
C THR A 130 1.85 -14.52 -10.31
N LEU A 131 1.29 -13.68 -11.19
CA LEU A 131 1.56 -12.24 -11.21
C LEU A 131 1.25 -11.57 -9.86
N LEU A 132 0.17 -12.02 -9.19
CA LEU A 132 -0.20 -11.54 -7.86
C LEU A 132 0.82 -11.95 -6.79
N ALA A 133 1.36 -13.17 -6.85
CA ALA A 133 2.40 -13.60 -5.91
C ALA A 133 3.67 -12.74 -6.07
N GLN A 134 4.07 -12.46 -7.31
CA GLN A 134 5.19 -11.56 -7.60
C GLN A 134 4.92 -10.13 -7.12
N LEU A 135 3.69 -9.63 -7.31
CA LEU A 135 3.29 -8.32 -6.82
C LEU A 135 3.44 -8.21 -5.29
N ILE A 136 2.94 -9.22 -4.57
CA ILE A 136 3.02 -9.24 -3.10
C ILE A 136 4.47 -9.37 -2.63
N GLN A 137 5.30 -10.13 -3.34
CA GLN A 137 6.73 -10.28 -3.03
C GLN A 137 7.51 -8.98 -3.24
N ALA A 138 7.13 -8.18 -4.23
CA ALA A 138 7.77 -6.91 -4.52
C ALA A 138 7.23 -5.74 -3.68
N ALA A 139 6.19 -5.96 -2.86
CA ALA A 139 5.58 -4.89 -2.07
C ALA A 139 6.54 -4.36 -1.01
N ASP A 140 6.77 -3.05 -1.02
CA ASP A 140 7.53 -2.33 0.01
C ASP A 140 6.65 -2.05 1.24
N ALA A 141 5.34 -1.88 1.05
CA ALA A 141 4.38 -1.63 2.12
C ALA A 141 2.97 -2.17 1.78
N ILE A 142 2.25 -2.60 2.81
CA ILE A 142 0.83 -2.95 2.77
C ILE A 142 0.12 -2.05 3.78
N ILE A 143 -0.86 -1.27 3.32
CA ILE A 143 -1.56 -0.24 4.11
C ILE A 143 -3.05 -0.55 4.14
#